data_AF-A0A089ZQA5-F1
#
_entry.id   AF-A0A089ZQA5-F1
#
_cell.length_a   1.000
_cell.length_b   1.000
_cell.length_c   1.000
_cell.angle_alpha   90.00
_cell.angle_beta   90.00
_cell.angle_gamma   90.00
#
_symmetry.space_group_name_H-M   'P 1'
#
loop_
_entity.id
_entity.type
_entity.pdbx_description
1 polymer ?
#
loop_
_entity_poly.entity_id
_entity_poly.type
_entity_poly.pdbx_seq_one_letter_code
_entity_poly.pdbx_strand_id
1 'polypeptide(L)'
;MQRVIRDASLSARDMTALDAKLEIVRKYAAPNVASLYAIPRTGSGDVLEWWTELGGQAIAFNALNEGQQRQLLHTFEQRQHSLERVADEQQSKGQSDTAASLRSLIGEPLPGNLYSLNGEPLVICWHMLKPKPVTPVLPATTTVIASSPVRRRLWPWLLLALALLLLAFLVWWFLRAPVTEPVPATPAAMVQPQVAVPLPDPELLPEGVPEPIPEPEPEPALPVPVPVPKSKPIENTKQTKACPKPADPAIPPQFVVVLDTSGSMNLNVKTSPRDDQWYGEVGARLDPRDPRVAPLLTQPTRLDVAKVSLAKMIDNLLPQIDMRFMAFEGCGRVADYGLFPTPQRSQLIKGINGLRADYGTPLAESLAQAASTVDGRNRDAYIVMFIDGQDNCQQDACAVSRRIAQDQPKLKVNVVNIGKNALSNCMAENTGGRIYASRDAIELKDMLQEASKEVLKTPGCP
;
A
#
# COMPACT_ATOMS: atom_id res chain seq x y z
N MET A 1 20.94 -2.13 12.91
CA MET A 1 21.93 -1.62 11.94
C MET A 1 22.65 -2.79 11.30
N GLN A 2 22.85 -2.74 9.99
CA GLN A 2 23.56 -3.77 9.22
C GLN A 2 24.58 -3.13 8.25
N ARG A 3 25.63 -3.87 7.93
CA ARG A 3 26.65 -3.47 6.94
C ARG A 3 26.19 -3.88 5.54
N VAL A 4 26.25 -2.93 4.61
CA VAL A 4 25.82 -3.13 3.22
C VAL A 4 27.00 -3.55 2.35
N ILE A 5 28.09 -2.79 2.37
CA ILE A 5 29.32 -3.11 1.62
C ILE A 5 30.56 -2.55 2.33
N ARG A 6 31.70 -3.15 2.02
CA ARG A 6 33.04 -2.67 2.39
C ARG A 6 33.70 -2.07 1.15
N ASP A 7 34.10 -0.81 1.22
CA ASP A 7 34.75 -0.09 0.14
C ASP A 7 36.22 0.17 0.48
N ALA A 8 37.11 -0.59 -0.16
CA ALA A 8 38.56 -0.49 0.06
C ALA A 8 39.22 0.70 -0.65
N SER A 9 38.47 1.50 -1.40
CA SER A 9 39.02 2.56 -2.27
C SER A 9 39.04 3.97 -1.65
N LEU A 10 38.46 4.17 -0.46
CA LEU A 10 38.32 5.48 0.19
C LEU A 10 39.15 5.59 1.49
N SER A 11 39.67 6.79 1.78
CA SER A 11 40.54 7.06 2.92
C SER A 11 39.79 7.57 4.16
N ALA A 12 40.37 7.42 5.35
CA ALA A 12 39.77 7.91 6.60
C ALA A 12 39.56 9.44 6.67
N ARG A 13 40.30 10.24 5.88
CA ARG A 13 40.13 11.71 5.83
C ARG A 13 38.87 12.15 5.10
N ASP A 14 38.41 11.35 4.12
CA ASP A 14 37.19 11.64 3.36
C ASP A 14 35.93 11.38 4.22
N MET A 15 36.06 10.54 5.27
CA MET A 15 34.97 10.17 6.17
C MET A 15 34.44 11.33 7.02
N THR A 16 35.31 12.18 7.57
CA THR A 16 34.88 13.30 8.44
C THR A 16 33.99 14.29 7.69
N ALA A 17 34.30 14.52 6.40
CA ALA A 17 33.47 15.37 5.55
C ALA A 17 32.11 14.72 5.21
N LEU A 18 32.08 13.39 5.05
CA LEU A 18 30.84 12.65 4.81
C LEU A 18 29.94 12.60 6.05
N ASP A 19 30.53 12.36 7.22
CA ASP A 19 29.80 12.29 8.49
C ASP A 19 29.18 13.66 8.83
N ALA A 20 29.94 14.75 8.67
CA ALA A 20 29.43 16.11 8.86
C ALA A 20 28.23 16.44 7.94
N LYS A 21 28.25 16.00 6.68
CA LYS A 21 27.12 16.17 5.75
C LYS A 21 25.91 15.34 6.17
N LEU A 22 26.11 14.11 6.62
CA LEU A 22 25.02 13.25 7.05
C LEU A 22 24.35 13.79 8.33
N GLU A 23 25.11 14.37 9.24
CA GLU A 23 24.58 15.04 10.43
C GLU A 23 23.73 16.27 10.06
N ILE A 24 24.09 17.01 9.01
CA ILE A 24 23.24 18.09 8.49
C ILE A 24 21.90 17.52 7.97
N VAL A 25 21.92 16.41 7.23
CA VAL A 25 20.69 15.76 6.77
C VAL A 25 19.83 15.30 7.94
N ARG A 26 20.40 14.61 8.93
CA ARG A 26 19.67 14.11 10.10
C ARG A 26 19.10 15.21 10.97
N LYS A 27 19.76 16.37 11.02
CA LYS A 27 19.30 17.52 11.80
C LYS A 27 18.06 18.19 11.20
N TYR A 28 17.98 18.27 9.87
CA TYR A 28 16.94 19.08 9.19
C TYR A 28 15.91 18.26 8.41
N ALA A 29 16.24 17.04 7.98
CA ALA A 29 15.35 16.20 7.18
C ALA A 29 14.64 15.15 8.05
N ALA A 30 13.47 14.70 7.58
CA ALA A 30 12.73 13.63 8.24
C ALA A 30 13.51 12.29 8.21
N PRO A 31 13.27 11.37 9.16
CA PRO A 31 14.00 10.10 9.24
C PRO A 31 13.97 9.25 7.97
N ASN A 32 12.86 9.29 7.22
CA ASN A 32 12.72 8.59 5.93
C ASN A 32 13.57 9.20 4.80
N VAL A 33 13.91 10.49 4.87
CA VAL A 33 14.84 11.15 3.94
C VAL A 33 16.28 10.89 4.38
N ALA A 34 16.56 10.94 5.68
CA ALA A 34 17.88 10.63 6.20
C ALA A 34 18.31 9.17 5.94
N SER A 35 17.38 8.22 6.04
CA SER A 35 17.65 6.80 5.78
C SER A 35 17.94 6.47 4.31
N LEU A 36 17.75 7.43 3.39
CA LEU A 36 18.17 7.32 1.99
C LEU A 36 19.70 7.20 1.85
N TYR A 37 20.44 7.80 2.78
CA TYR A 37 21.90 7.92 2.69
C TYR A 37 22.55 6.93 3.66
N ALA A 38 23.41 6.07 3.13
CA ALA A 38 24.17 5.14 3.97
C ALA A 38 25.14 5.88 4.90
N ILE A 39 25.36 5.29 6.07
CA ILE A 39 26.22 5.79 7.15
C ILE A 39 27.64 5.30 6.90
N PRO A 40 28.63 6.19 6.69
CA PRO A 40 30.03 5.76 6.60
C PRO A 40 30.58 5.40 7.98
N ARG A 41 31.31 4.29 8.09
CA ARG A 41 32.01 3.87 9.32
C ARG A 41 33.40 3.32 9.03
N THR A 42 34.29 3.43 10.01
CA THR A 42 35.60 2.77 9.96
C THR A 42 35.46 1.30 10.37
N GLY A 43 35.75 0.40 9.45
CA GLY A 43 35.86 -1.04 9.71
C GLY A 43 37.27 -1.45 10.15
N SER A 44 37.52 -2.75 10.29
CA SER A 44 38.84 -3.26 10.63
C SER A 44 39.88 -2.95 9.55
N GLY A 45 41.02 -2.39 9.94
CA GLY A 45 42.12 -2.03 9.04
C GLY A 45 41.92 -0.72 8.26
N ASP A 46 41.27 0.29 8.85
CA ASP A 46 41.05 1.63 8.29
C ASP A 46 40.29 1.67 6.95
N VAL A 47 39.51 0.62 6.68
CA VAL A 47 38.68 0.53 5.46
C VAL A 47 37.29 1.13 5.72
N LEU A 48 36.78 1.89 4.77
CA LEU A 48 35.44 2.47 4.83
C LEU A 48 34.36 1.39 4.63
N GLU A 49 33.37 1.39 5.51
CA GLU A 49 32.19 0.53 5.43
C GLU A 49 30.92 1.38 5.35
N TRP A 50 29.98 0.96 4.52
CA TRP A 50 28.66 1.59 4.41
C TRP A 50 27.63 0.81 5.22
N TRP A 51 26.95 1.50 6.13
CA TRP A 51 25.99 0.94 7.07
C TRP A 51 24.61 1.54 6.90
N THR A 52 23.58 0.81 7.33
CA THR A 52 22.21 1.31 7.34
C THR A 52 21.45 0.83 8.58
N GLU A 53 20.47 1.64 8.98
CA GLU A 53 19.49 1.29 10.01
C GLU A 53 18.31 0.51 9.43
N LEU A 54 18.09 0.59 8.11
CA LEU A 54 17.04 -0.14 7.42
C LEU A 54 17.26 -1.65 7.58
N GLY A 55 16.17 -2.37 7.89
CA GLY A 55 16.15 -3.83 7.94
C GLY A 55 15.96 -4.45 6.56
N GLY A 56 16.15 -5.77 6.47
CA GLY A 56 15.98 -6.53 5.22
C GLY A 56 17.28 -6.82 4.49
N GLN A 57 17.25 -7.72 3.51
CA GLN A 57 18.43 -8.04 2.72
C GLN A 57 18.72 -6.89 1.73
N ALA A 58 19.98 -6.45 1.67
CA ALA A 58 20.42 -5.48 0.67
C ALA A 58 20.52 -6.13 -0.70
N ILE A 59 19.64 -5.73 -1.62
CA ILE A 59 19.64 -6.18 -3.01
C ILE A 59 20.08 -5.02 -3.89
N ALA A 60 21.13 -5.22 -4.70
CA ALA A 60 21.61 -4.19 -5.61
C ALA A 60 20.54 -3.85 -6.65
N PHE A 61 20.44 -2.58 -7.04
CA PHE A 61 19.42 -2.09 -7.97
C PHE A 61 19.39 -2.88 -9.30
N ASN A 62 20.56 -3.23 -9.83
CA ASN A 62 20.68 -4.03 -11.06
C ASN A 62 20.22 -5.49 -10.93
N ALA A 63 20.10 -6.01 -9.70
CA ALA A 63 19.59 -7.35 -9.43
C ALA A 63 18.06 -7.39 -9.25
N LEU A 64 17.42 -6.22 -9.20
CA LEU A 64 15.96 -6.10 -9.12
C LEU A 64 15.33 -6.24 -10.51
N ASN A 65 14.08 -6.70 -10.56
CA ASN A 65 13.31 -6.69 -11.81
C ASN A 65 12.89 -5.26 -12.20
N GLU A 66 12.50 -5.05 -13.46
CA GLU A 66 12.16 -3.70 -13.98
C GLU A 66 11.06 -2.97 -13.19
N GLY A 67 10.07 -3.72 -12.67
CA GLY A 67 9.00 -3.15 -11.88
C GLY A 67 9.49 -2.65 -10.52
N GLN A 68 10.32 -3.46 -9.86
CA GLN A 68 10.99 -3.10 -8.61
C GLN A 68 11.96 -1.94 -8.80
N GLN A 69 12.71 -1.92 -9.90
CA GLN A 69 13.60 -0.82 -10.26
C GLN A 69 12.83 0.49 -10.43
N ARG A 70 11.73 0.49 -11.19
CA ARG A 70 10.88 1.68 -11.38
C ARG A 70 10.31 2.18 -10.05
N GLN A 71 9.84 1.28 -9.20
CA GLN A 71 9.30 1.66 -7.90
C GLN A 71 10.38 2.24 -6.98
N LEU A 72 11.57 1.63 -6.95
CA LEU A 72 12.68 2.08 -6.12
C LEU A 72 13.17 3.47 -6.55
N LEU A 73 13.29 3.71 -7.86
CA LEU A 73 13.64 5.02 -8.41
C LEU A 73 12.58 6.08 -8.07
N HIS A 74 11.29 5.74 -8.18
CA HIS A 74 10.21 6.66 -7.82
C HIS A 74 10.28 7.06 -6.33
N THR A 75 10.45 6.09 -5.42
CA THR A 75 10.63 6.39 -3.98
C THR A 75 11.90 7.21 -3.73
N PHE A 76 12.98 6.91 -4.44
CA PHE A 76 14.23 7.66 -4.37
C PHE A 76 14.04 9.14 -4.76
N GLU A 77 13.39 9.40 -5.90
CA GLU A 77 13.08 10.75 -6.39
C GLU A 77 12.18 11.53 -5.42
N GLN A 78 11.16 10.88 -4.86
CA GLN A 78 10.28 11.51 -3.86
C GLN A 78 11.05 11.97 -2.61
N ARG A 79 11.98 11.14 -2.12
CA ARG A 79 12.83 11.48 -0.98
C ARG A 79 13.81 12.61 -1.32
N GLN A 80 14.36 12.63 -2.54
CA GLN A 80 15.20 13.74 -3.02
C GLN A 80 14.44 15.07 -3.13
N HIS A 81 13.21 15.07 -3.63
CA HIS A 81 12.37 16.27 -3.64
C HIS A 81 12.05 16.78 -2.23
N SER A 82 11.93 15.86 -1.27
CA SER A 82 11.75 16.26 0.14
C SER A 82 13.02 16.95 0.67
N LEU A 83 14.21 16.46 0.32
CA LEU A 83 15.48 17.10 0.68
C LEU A 83 15.67 18.46 -0.01
N GLU A 84 15.22 18.59 -1.26
CA GLU A 84 15.22 19.85 -2.02
C GLU A 84 14.42 20.94 -1.30
N ARG A 85 13.22 20.61 -0.84
CA ARG A 85 12.37 21.53 -0.06
C ARG A 85 13.05 21.98 1.23
N VAL A 86 13.73 21.06 1.93
CA VAL A 86 14.49 21.40 3.15
C VAL A 86 15.63 22.36 2.81
N ALA A 87 16.33 22.14 1.70
CA ALA A 87 17.39 23.04 1.25
C ALA A 87 16.86 24.44 0.90
N ASP A 88 15.71 24.53 0.23
CA ASP A 88 15.06 25.81 -0.08
C ASP A 88 14.60 26.55 1.18
N GLU A 89 14.09 25.81 2.15
CA GLU A 89 13.74 26.38 3.46
C GLU A 89 14.97 26.97 4.16
N GLN A 90 16.09 26.23 4.22
CA GLN A 90 17.33 26.75 4.81
C GLN A 90 17.88 27.97 4.05
N GLN A 91 17.75 27.97 2.73
CA GLN A 91 18.12 29.12 1.89
C GLN A 91 17.29 30.37 2.25
N SER A 92 15.98 30.22 2.44
CA SER A 92 15.09 31.32 2.81
C SER A 92 15.41 31.90 4.20
N LYS A 93 15.99 31.08 5.08
CA LYS A 93 16.46 31.47 6.42
C LYS A 93 17.87 32.07 6.43
N GLY A 94 18.48 32.28 5.25
CA GLY A 94 19.83 32.83 5.11
C GLY A 94 20.96 31.83 5.37
N GLN A 95 20.66 30.54 5.52
CA GLN A 95 21.65 29.48 5.76
C GLN A 95 22.18 28.90 4.44
N SER A 96 22.80 29.74 3.61
CA SER A 96 23.25 29.39 2.26
C SER A 96 24.20 28.20 2.21
N ASP A 97 25.13 28.06 3.16
CA ASP A 97 26.09 26.95 3.20
C ASP A 97 25.43 25.60 3.54
N THR A 98 24.43 25.64 4.42
CA THR A 98 23.63 24.45 4.78
C THR A 98 22.76 24.04 3.58
N ALA A 99 22.12 25.00 2.93
CA ALA A 99 21.34 24.76 1.72
C ALA A 99 22.20 24.18 0.59
N ALA A 100 23.40 24.73 0.37
CA ALA A 100 24.36 24.21 -0.61
C ALA A 100 24.81 22.78 -0.26
N SER A 101 25.07 22.51 1.02
CA SER A 101 25.44 21.16 1.49
C SER A 101 24.34 20.14 1.24
N LEU A 102 23.08 20.47 1.54
CA LEU A 102 21.92 19.61 1.28
C LEU A 102 21.70 19.40 -0.23
N ARG A 103 21.81 20.46 -1.06
CA ARG A 103 21.70 20.34 -2.52
C ARG A 103 22.79 19.47 -3.13
N SER A 104 23.99 19.43 -2.53
CA SER A 104 25.07 18.55 -3.00
C SER A 104 24.77 17.05 -2.89
N LEU A 105 23.71 16.68 -2.18
CA LEU A 105 23.23 15.30 -2.00
C LEU A 105 22.08 14.93 -2.95
N ILE A 106 21.67 15.87 -3.80
CA ILE A 106 20.60 15.70 -4.79
C ILE A 106 21.24 15.42 -6.15
N GLY A 107 20.87 14.32 -6.77
CA GLY A 107 21.48 13.86 -8.02
C GLY A 107 21.08 12.44 -8.38
N GLU A 108 21.45 12.01 -9.58
CA GLU A 108 21.10 10.68 -10.06
C GLU A 108 22.01 9.62 -9.43
N PRO A 109 21.45 8.51 -8.92
CA PRO A 109 22.25 7.45 -8.35
C PRO A 109 22.89 6.64 -9.47
N LEU A 110 24.17 6.31 -9.31
CA LEU A 110 24.78 5.30 -10.18
C LEU A 110 24.10 3.96 -9.91
N PRO A 111 23.76 3.15 -10.94
CA PRO A 111 23.09 1.86 -10.73
C PRO A 111 23.83 0.90 -9.79
N GLY A 112 25.17 1.00 -9.69
CA GLY A 112 25.98 0.20 -8.77
C GLY A 112 25.98 0.69 -7.32
N ASN A 113 25.41 1.87 -7.05
CA ASN A 113 25.43 2.54 -5.75
C ASN A 113 24.04 2.62 -5.11
N LEU A 114 23.01 2.11 -5.77
CA LEU A 114 21.64 2.08 -5.27
C LEU A 114 21.27 0.65 -4.87
N TYR A 115 20.71 0.51 -3.68
CA TYR A 115 20.25 -0.75 -3.11
C TYR A 115 18.81 -0.62 -2.68
N SER A 116 18.09 -1.73 -2.76
CA SER A 116 16.79 -1.93 -2.14
C SER A 116 16.97 -2.72 -0.85
N LEU A 117 16.42 -2.20 0.24
CA LEU A 117 16.25 -2.93 1.51
C LEU A 117 14.76 -2.95 1.83
N ASN A 118 14.12 -4.10 1.65
CA ASN A 118 12.65 -4.24 1.77
C ASN A 118 11.86 -3.22 0.93
N GLY A 119 12.37 -2.84 -0.25
CA GLY A 119 11.72 -1.85 -1.12
C GLY A 119 12.09 -0.40 -0.80
N GLU A 120 12.87 -0.16 0.24
CA GLU A 120 13.38 1.18 0.58
C GLU A 120 14.70 1.47 -0.14
N PRO A 121 14.84 2.65 -0.78
CA PRO A 121 16.05 3.03 -1.47
C PRO A 121 17.15 3.41 -0.47
N LEU A 122 18.32 2.84 -0.67
CA LEU A 122 19.54 3.23 0.02
C LEU A 122 20.64 3.52 -1.00
N VAL A 123 21.23 4.71 -0.91
CA VAL A 123 22.39 5.09 -1.71
C VAL A 123 23.66 5.00 -0.87
N ILE A 124 24.63 4.26 -1.40
CA ILE A 124 26.02 4.26 -0.94
C ILE A 124 26.85 5.20 -1.81
N CYS A 125 28.04 5.60 -1.34
CA CYS A 125 28.95 6.47 -2.11
C CYS A 125 28.25 7.72 -2.66
N TRP A 126 27.34 8.30 -1.89
CA TRP A 126 26.47 9.40 -2.33
C TRP A 126 27.23 10.70 -2.64
N HIS A 127 28.50 10.80 -2.25
CA HIS A 127 29.39 11.88 -2.71
C HIS A 127 29.74 11.79 -4.21
N MET A 128 29.46 10.66 -4.85
CA MET A 128 29.62 10.42 -6.29
C MET A 128 28.32 10.57 -7.07
N LEU A 129 27.24 11.05 -6.43
CA LEU A 129 26.00 11.37 -7.14
C LEU A 129 26.30 12.34 -8.28
N LYS A 130 25.84 11.99 -9.47
CA LYS A 130 25.98 12.90 -10.60
C LYS A 130 24.99 14.03 -10.36
N PRO A 131 25.45 15.30 -10.32
CA PRO A 131 24.51 16.40 -10.26
C PRO A 131 23.58 16.25 -11.47
N LYS A 132 22.28 16.21 -11.19
CA LYS A 132 21.27 16.19 -12.25
C LYS A 132 21.61 17.39 -13.14
N PRO A 133 21.83 17.21 -14.46
CA PRO A 133 22.08 18.34 -15.32
C PRO A 133 20.94 19.30 -15.08
N VAL A 134 21.28 20.47 -14.55
CA VAL A 134 20.36 21.60 -14.56
C VAL A 134 20.21 21.84 -16.04
N THR A 135 19.16 21.27 -16.65
CA THR A 135 18.67 21.78 -17.92
C THR A 135 18.65 23.27 -17.66
N PRO A 136 19.42 24.09 -18.40
CA PRO A 136 19.33 25.51 -18.21
C PRO A 136 17.84 25.76 -18.38
N VAL A 137 17.19 26.15 -17.29
CA VAL A 137 16.00 26.95 -17.43
C VAL A 137 16.58 28.12 -18.19
N LEU A 138 16.46 28.09 -19.53
CA LEU A 138 16.67 29.22 -20.41
C LEU A 138 16.19 30.38 -19.57
N PRO A 139 17.10 31.28 -19.11
CA PRO A 139 16.84 32.19 -18.01
C PRO A 139 15.47 32.72 -18.29
N ALA A 140 14.48 32.30 -17.48
CA ALA A 140 13.07 32.47 -17.81
C ALA A 140 13.00 33.91 -18.23
N THR A 141 12.77 34.12 -19.54
CA THR A 141 13.26 35.31 -20.26
C THR A 141 13.06 36.40 -19.28
N THR A 142 14.15 37.01 -18.78
CA THR A 142 14.00 38.15 -17.92
C THR A 142 13.38 39.14 -18.89
N THR A 143 12.06 39.12 -18.99
CA THR A 143 11.25 40.30 -18.95
C THR A 143 11.77 40.97 -17.71
N VAL A 144 12.89 41.69 -17.91
CA VAL A 144 13.02 43.07 -17.53
C VAL A 144 11.59 43.54 -17.58
N ILE A 145 10.96 43.61 -16.40
CA ILE A 145 9.80 44.44 -16.21
C ILE A 145 10.41 45.81 -16.49
N ALA A 146 10.44 46.16 -17.78
CA ALA A 146 10.51 47.52 -18.22
C ALA A 146 9.36 48.14 -17.45
N SER A 147 9.73 49.04 -16.53
CA SER A 147 8.81 49.93 -15.84
C SER A 147 7.70 50.28 -16.82
N SER A 148 6.53 49.69 -16.58
CA SER A 148 5.37 49.94 -17.41
C SER A 148 5.13 51.44 -17.39
N PRO A 149 4.91 52.09 -18.55
CA PRO A 149 4.58 53.50 -18.55
C PRO A 149 3.30 53.65 -17.73
N VAL A 150 3.35 54.55 -16.76
CA VAL A 150 2.25 54.93 -15.86
C VAL A 150 0.91 54.85 -16.59
N ARG A 151 0.21 53.72 -16.45
CA ARG A 151 -1.07 53.50 -17.12
C ARG A 151 -2.10 54.28 -16.32
N ARG A 152 -2.41 55.48 -16.82
CA ARG A 152 -3.37 56.39 -16.23
C ARG A 152 -4.63 55.66 -15.81
N ARG A 153 -4.98 55.92 -14.56
CA ARG A 153 -6.08 55.42 -13.74
C ARG A 153 -7.45 55.66 -14.41
N LEU A 154 -7.85 54.79 -15.33
CA LEU A 154 -9.20 54.76 -15.94
C LEU A 154 -10.21 53.92 -15.15
N TRP A 155 -9.74 53.17 -14.15
CA TRP A 155 -10.56 52.34 -13.28
C TRP A 155 -11.65 53.09 -12.47
N PRO A 156 -11.46 54.33 -11.97
CA PRO A 156 -12.53 55.05 -11.27
C PRO A 156 -13.66 55.49 -12.21
N TRP A 157 -13.39 55.71 -13.50
CA TRP A 157 -14.41 56.11 -14.48
C TRP A 157 -15.31 54.92 -14.88
N LEU A 158 -14.74 53.71 -14.94
CA LEU A 158 -15.51 52.47 -15.14
C LEU A 158 -16.44 52.16 -13.96
N LEU A 159 -15.99 52.37 -12.73
CA LEU A 159 -16.83 52.20 -11.54
C LEU A 159 -17.95 53.24 -11.46
N LEU A 160 -17.67 54.48 -11.86
CA LEU A 160 -18.67 55.55 -11.89
C LEU A 160 -19.73 55.32 -12.98
N ALA A 161 -19.31 54.82 -14.16
CA ALA A 161 -20.25 54.42 -15.21
C ALA A 161 -21.15 53.25 -14.79
N LEU A 162 -20.59 52.25 -14.09
CA LEU A 162 -21.37 51.11 -13.57
C LEU A 162 -22.38 51.57 -12.50
N ALA A 163 -21.98 52.48 -11.61
CA ALA A 163 -22.87 53.05 -10.60
C ALA A 163 -24.02 53.85 -11.21
N LEU A 164 -23.77 54.64 -12.26
CA LEU A 164 -24.82 55.39 -12.97
C LEU A 164 -25.80 54.45 -13.69
N LEU A 165 -25.33 53.35 -14.27
CA LEU A 165 -26.19 52.34 -14.90
C LEU A 165 -27.12 51.66 -13.88
N LEU A 166 -26.60 51.30 -12.70
CA LEU A 166 -27.41 50.74 -11.62
C LEU A 166 -28.47 51.71 -11.11
N LEU A 167 -28.12 53.00 -11.00
CA LEU A 167 -29.05 54.03 -10.55
C LEU A 167 -30.15 54.29 -11.58
N ALA A 168 -29.82 54.32 -12.87
CA ALA A 168 -30.79 54.42 -13.95
C ALA A 168 -31.75 53.20 -13.98
N PHE A 169 -31.23 52.00 -13.72
CA PHE A 169 -32.05 50.79 -13.62
C PHE A 169 -33.02 50.83 -12.43
N LEU A 170 -32.56 51.29 -11.26
CA LEU A 170 -33.42 51.45 -10.08
C LEU A 170 -34.52 52.50 -10.29
N VAL A 171 -34.20 53.63 -10.92
CA VAL A 171 -35.20 54.66 -11.26
C VAL A 171 -36.22 54.13 -12.26
N TRP A 172 -35.79 53.39 -13.28
CA TRP A 172 -36.69 52.73 -14.23
C TRP A 172 -37.61 51.70 -13.57
N TRP A 173 -37.09 50.94 -12.60
CA TRP A 173 -37.87 49.97 -11.83
C TRP A 173 -38.96 50.66 -10.99
N PHE A 174 -38.62 51.75 -10.29
CA PHE A 174 -39.58 52.51 -9.48
C PHE A 174 -40.65 53.22 -10.32
N LEU A 175 -40.33 53.66 -11.54
CA LEU A 175 -41.29 54.27 -12.47
C LEU A 175 -42.25 53.26 -13.12
N ARG A 176 -42.01 51.95 -12.96
CA ARG A 176 -42.84 50.87 -13.53
C ARG A 176 -43.63 50.07 -12.51
N ALA A 177 -43.63 50.45 -11.22
CA ALA A 177 -44.45 49.78 -10.23
C ALA A 177 -45.95 49.98 -10.56
N PRO A 178 -46.69 48.92 -10.92
CA PRO A 178 -48.12 49.05 -11.21
C PRO A 178 -48.88 49.30 -9.91
N VAL A 179 -49.81 50.27 -9.97
CA VAL A 179 -50.78 50.53 -8.90
C VAL A 179 -51.69 49.31 -8.77
N THR A 180 -51.62 48.63 -7.63
CA THR A 180 -52.53 47.54 -7.28
C THR A 180 -53.89 48.11 -6.90
N GLU A 181 -54.90 47.93 -7.75
CA GLU A 181 -56.29 48.09 -7.36
C GLU A 181 -56.73 46.92 -6.46
N PRO A 182 -57.53 47.17 -5.40
CA PRO A 182 -58.06 46.10 -4.56
C PRO A 182 -59.26 45.44 -5.23
N VAL A 183 -59.18 44.12 -5.44
CA VAL A 183 -60.29 43.28 -5.93
C VAL A 183 -61.26 43.00 -4.77
N PRO A 184 -62.58 43.16 -4.96
CA PRO A 184 -63.57 42.84 -3.93
C PRO A 184 -63.76 41.33 -3.81
N ALA A 185 -64.01 40.89 -2.58
CA ALA A 185 -64.32 39.50 -2.25
C ALA A 185 -65.79 39.15 -2.55
N THR A 186 -66.02 38.02 -3.20
CA THR A 186 -67.31 37.29 -3.23
C THR A 186 -67.06 35.78 -3.36
N PRO A 187 -67.99 34.93 -2.89
CA PRO A 187 -67.66 33.78 -2.06
C PRO A 187 -67.77 32.43 -2.79
N ALA A 188 -67.22 31.44 -2.11
CA ALA A 188 -67.18 30.03 -2.46
C ALA A 188 -68.52 29.46 -2.98
N ALA A 189 -68.45 28.73 -4.09
CA ALA A 189 -69.47 27.78 -4.52
C ALA A 189 -68.84 26.39 -4.69
N MET A 190 -69.48 25.43 -4.04
CA MET A 190 -69.12 24.03 -3.92
C MET A 190 -69.20 23.31 -5.28
N VAL A 191 -68.25 22.41 -5.57
CA VAL A 191 -68.45 21.30 -6.51
C VAL A 191 -67.89 20.01 -5.90
N GLN A 192 -68.72 18.98 -5.96
CA GLN A 192 -68.67 17.67 -5.31
C GLN A 192 -67.58 16.71 -5.87
N PRO A 193 -67.28 15.59 -5.16
CA PRO A 193 -66.15 14.73 -5.44
C PRO A 193 -66.45 13.70 -6.54
N GLN A 194 -65.53 13.56 -7.50
CA GLN A 194 -65.58 12.51 -8.52
C GLN A 194 -64.71 11.31 -8.15
N VAL A 195 -65.42 10.26 -7.77
CA VAL A 195 -65.23 8.81 -7.98
C VAL A 195 -63.84 8.34 -8.47
N ALA A 196 -63.24 7.47 -7.66
CA ALA A 196 -62.05 6.68 -7.96
C ALA A 196 -62.32 5.64 -9.07
N VAL A 197 -61.37 5.49 -9.99
CA VAL A 197 -61.27 4.38 -10.94
C VAL A 197 -60.03 3.54 -10.59
N PRO A 198 -60.08 2.20 -10.57
CA PRO A 198 -58.97 1.37 -10.09
C PRO A 198 -57.86 1.22 -11.14
N LEU A 199 -56.62 1.03 -10.64
CA LEU A 199 -55.47 0.58 -11.43
C LEU A 199 -55.74 -0.79 -12.09
N PRO A 200 -55.26 -1.04 -13.32
CA PRO A 200 -54.97 -2.38 -13.79
C PRO A 200 -53.51 -2.76 -13.49
N ASP A 201 -53.31 -4.00 -13.05
CA ASP A 201 -52.02 -4.66 -12.80
C ASP A 201 -51.14 -4.75 -14.07
N PRO A 202 -49.81 -4.80 -13.91
CA PRO A 202 -48.85 -4.88 -15.01
C PRO A 202 -48.81 -6.28 -15.63
N GLU A 203 -49.03 -6.32 -16.94
CA GLU A 203 -48.93 -7.52 -17.77
C GLU A 203 -47.46 -7.89 -18.00
N LEU A 204 -47.13 -9.15 -17.67
CA LEU A 204 -45.82 -9.79 -17.88
C LEU A 204 -45.40 -9.75 -19.36
N LEU A 205 -44.23 -9.19 -19.62
CA LEU A 205 -43.49 -9.42 -20.88
C LEU A 205 -42.38 -10.46 -20.65
N PRO A 206 -42.15 -11.35 -21.63
CA PRO A 206 -41.51 -12.65 -21.42
C PRO A 206 -39.99 -12.60 -21.34
N GLU A 207 -39.43 -13.57 -20.61
CA GLU A 207 -38.00 -13.86 -20.50
C GLU A 207 -37.37 -14.03 -21.88
N GLY A 208 -36.33 -13.22 -22.14
CA GLY A 208 -35.48 -13.36 -23.30
C GLY A 208 -34.74 -14.71 -23.26
N VAL A 209 -34.92 -15.48 -24.33
CA VAL A 209 -34.20 -16.71 -24.64
C VAL A 209 -32.69 -16.45 -24.62
N PRO A 210 -31.87 -17.26 -23.93
CA PRO A 210 -30.42 -17.14 -23.99
C PRO A 210 -29.89 -17.62 -25.34
N GLU A 211 -29.09 -16.78 -26.00
CA GLU A 211 -28.30 -17.17 -27.18
C GLU A 211 -27.30 -18.29 -26.83
N PRO A 212 -27.04 -19.23 -27.76
CA PRO A 212 -26.18 -20.38 -27.50
C PRO A 212 -24.71 -19.98 -27.40
N ILE A 213 -24.08 -20.42 -26.33
CA ILE A 213 -22.63 -20.41 -26.12
C ILE A 213 -21.97 -21.28 -27.21
N PRO A 214 -21.04 -20.77 -28.03
CA PRO A 214 -20.29 -21.62 -28.93
C PRO A 214 -19.29 -22.49 -28.15
N GLU A 215 -19.30 -23.77 -28.48
CA GLU A 215 -18.42 -24.83 -28.00
C GLU A 215 -16.94 -24.52 -28.36
N PRO A 216 -15.97 -24.74 -27.45
CA PRO A 216 -14.56 -24.50 -27.75
C PRO A 216 -13.99 -25.61 -28.65
N GLU A 217 -13.55 -25.25 -29.85
CA GLU A 217 -12.64 -26.05 -30.66
C GLU A 217 -11.25 -26.18 -29.98
N PRO A 218 -10.50 -27.27 -30.23
CA PRO A 218 -9.36 -27.67 -29.41
C PRO A 218 -8.10 -26.85 -29.69
N GLU A 219 -7.28 -26.70 -28.64
CA GLU A 219 -6.00 -25.99 -28.63
C GLU A 219 -4.99 -26.52 -29.68
N PRO A 220 -4.30 -25.63 -30.43
CA PRO A 220 -3.05 -25.98 -31.08
C PRO A 220 -1.93 -26.06 -30.04
N ALA A 221 -1.24 -27.20 -30.02
CA ALA A 221 -0.11 -27.50 -29.14
C ALA A 221 1.00 -26.42 -29.18
N LEU A 222 1.46 -26.03 -27.99
CA LEU A 222 2.68 -25.24 -27.80
C LEU A 222 3.92 -26.01 -28.31
N PRO A 223 4.87 -25.33 -28.98
CA PRO A 223 6.15 -25.93 -29.34
C PRO A 223 7.06 -26.09 -28.11
N VAL A 224 7.71 -27.25 -28.04
CA VAL A 224 8.67 -27.69 -27.02
C VAL A 224 9.92 -26.80 -26.99
N PRO A 225 10.40 -26.33 -25.83
CA PRO A 225 11.76 -25.84 -25.70
C PRO A 225 12.76 -26.98 -25.45
N VAL A 226 13.79 -26.98 -26.28
CA VAL A 226 14.98 -27.85 -26.35
C VAL A 226 15.79 -27.85 -25.03
N PRO A 227 16.46 -28.96 -24.65
CA PRO A 227 17.15 -29.09 -23.37
C PRO A 227 18.55 -28.44 -23.38
N VAL A 228 18.90 -27.73 -22.30
CA VAL A 228 20.23 -27.13 -22.05
C VAL A 228 20.95 -27.96 -20.98
N PRO A 229 22.30 -28.13 -21.07
CA PRO A 229 22.95 -29.41 -20.86
C PRO A 229 23.45 -29.71 -19.43
N LYS A 230 23.65 -31.01 -19.23
CA LYS A 230 24.22 -31.70 -18.06
C LYS A 230 25.49 -31.02 -17.51
N SER A 231 25.47 -30.63 -16.24
CA SER A 231 26.68 -30.46 -15.44
C SER A 231 27.19 -31.84 -14.96
N LYS A 232 28.51 -32.00 -14.98
CA LYS A 232 29.23 -33.24 -14.63
C LYS A 232 29.15 -33.55 -13.13
N PRO A 233 29.33 -34.82 -12.72
CA PRO A 233 29.22 -35.24 -11.33
C PRO A 233 30.39 -34.74 -10.49
N ILE A 234 30.10 -34.17 -9.31
CA ILE A 234 31.09 -33.98 -8.25
C ILE A 234 31.23 -35.32 -7.51
N GLU A 235 32.49 -35.68 -7.30
CA GLU A 235 33.01 -36.93 -6.79
C GLU A 235 32.57 -37.22 -5.33
N ASN A 236 32.37 -38.51 -5.10
CA ASN A 236 31.88 -39.15 -3.89
C ASN A 236 32.79 -38.88 -2.69
N THR A 237 32.22 -38.43 -1.56
CA THR A 237 32.84 -38.68 -0.24
C THR A 237 31.86 -39.52 0.58
N LYS A 238 32.16 -40.82 0.68
CA LYS A 238 31.44 -41.76 1.54
C LYS A 238 31.48 -41.27 2.99
N GLN A 239 30.34 -40.87 3.54
CA GLN A 239 30.11 -40.85 4.98
C GLN A 239 29.03 -41.87 5.30
N THR A 240 29.46 -42.98 5.91
CA THR A 240 28.60 -43.94 6.58
C THR A 240 27.92 -43.24 7.76
N LYS A 241 26.59 -43.07 7.71
CA LYS A 241 25.80 -42.67 8.88
C LYS A 241 24.65 -43.66 9.05
N ALA A 242 24.64 -44.29 10.22
CA ALA A 242 23.55 -45.12 10.71
C ALA A 242 22.24 -44.30 10.71
N CYS A 243 21.12 -44.92 10.32
CA CYS A 243 19.80 -44.29 10.35
C CYS A 243 19.46 -43.89 11.81
N PRO A 244 19.12 -42.63 12.09
CA PRO A 244 18.52 -42.25 13.37
C PRO A 244 17.16 -42.94 13.54
N LYS A 245 16.79 -43.23 14.79
CA LYS A 245 15.50 -43.82 15.17
C LYS A 245 14.33 -43.02 14.56
N PRO A 246 13.21 -43.66 14.15
CA PRO A 246 12.09 -42.96 13.53
C PRO A 246 11.61 -41.82 14.43
N ALA A 247 11.64 -40.60 13.89
CA ALA A 247 11.04 -39.44 14.54
C ALA A 247 9.52 -39.65 14.61
N ASP A 248 8.89 -39.14 15.68
CA ASP A 248 7.44 -39.12 15.82
C ASP A 248 6.78 -38.52 14.57
N PRO A 249 5.58 -38.99 14.16
CA PRO A 249 4.91 -38.50 12.97
C PRO A 249 4.73 -36.99 13.05
N ALA A 250 5.32 -36.35 12.06
CA ALA A 250 5.38 -34.92 11.86
C ALA A 250 3.98 -34.27 11.90
N ILE A 251 3.68 -33.55 13.00
CA ILE A 251 2.38 -32.89 13.19
C ILE A 251 2.31 -31.66 12.25
N PRO A 252 1.33 -31.55 11.34
CA PRO A 252 1.24 -30.41 10.43
C PRO A 252 1.02 -29.11 11.21
N PRO A 253 1.49 -27.96 10.69
CA PRO A 253 1.30 -26.68 11.38
C PRO A 253 -0.18 -26.29 11.48
N GLN A 254 -0.52 -25.49 12.47
CA GLN A 254 -1.85 -24.84 12.55
C GLN A 254 -1.89 -23.61 11.67
N PHE A 255 -2.99 -23.39 10.96
CA PHE A 255 -3.11 -22.30 10.01
C PHE A 255 -4.40 -21.51 10.23
N VAL A 256 -4.26 -20.19 10.44
CA VAL A 256 -5.38 -19.26 10.60
C VAL A 256 -5.24 -18.15 9.59
N VAL A 257 -6.34 -17.79 8.94
CA VAL A 257 -6.42 -16.62 8.07
C VAL A 257 -7.39 -15.62 8.67
N VAL A 258 -6.99 -14.36 8.66
CA VAL A 258 -7.82 -13.23 9.04
C VAL A 258 -7.96 -12.33 7.81
N LEU A 259 -9.19 -12.07 7.37
CA LEU A 259 -9.48 -11.17 6.27
C LEU A 259 -10.04 -9.84 6.79
N ASP A 260 -9.41 -8.75 6.41
CA ASP A 260 -9.92 -7.40 6.61
C ASP A 260 -11.17 -7.21 5.74
N THR A 261 -12.27 -6.91 6.42
CA THR A 261 -13.56 -6.59 5.85
C THR A 261 -14.01 -5.21 6.33
N SER A 262 -13.09 -4.33 6.72
CA SER A 262 -13.42 -2.95 7.11
C SER A 262 -13.84 -2.10 5.91
N GLY A 263 -14.51 -0.97 6.16
CA GLY A 263 -15.07 -0.12 5.11
C GLY A 263 -14.05 0.40 4.08
N SER A 264 -12.77 0.55 4.44
CA SER A 264 -11.69 0.93 3.50
C SER A 264 -11.45 -0.11 2.42
N MET A 265 -11.83 -1.37 2.68
CA MET A 265 -11.70 -2.45 1.70
C MET A 265 -12.66 -2.31 0.50
N ASN A 266 -13.67 -1.44 0.59
CA ASN A 266 -14.52 -1.05 -0.55
C ASN A 266 -13.83 -0.11 -1.54
N LEU A 267 -12.68 0.48 -1.16
CA LEU A 267 -11.96 1.38 -2.05
C LEU A 267 -11.31 0.62 -3.20
N ASN A 268 -11.21 1.26 -4.36
CA ASN A 268 -10.47 0.76 -5.50
C ASN A 268 -9.01 0.53 -5.11
N VAL A 269 -8.43 -0.59 -5.52
CA VAL A 269 -7.03 -0.93 -5.20
C VAL A 269 -6.01 0.12 -5.70
N LYS A 270 -6.36 0.89 -6.75
CA LYS A 270 -5.50 1.93 -7.32
C LYS A 270 -5.60 3.28 -6.62
N THR A 271 -6.49 3.43 -5.64
CA THR A 271 -6.71 4.68 -4.90
C THR A 271 -5.37 5.28 -4.42
N SER A 272 -5.22 6.59 -4.60
CA SER A 272 -4.00 7.29 -4.20
C SER A 272 -3.98 7.49 -2.68
N PRO A 273 -2.81 7.59 -2.01
CA PRO A 273 -2.76 7.85 -0.57
C PRO A 273 -3.47 9.16 -0.17
N ARG A 274 -3.45 10.17 -1.04
CA ARG A 274 -4.16 11.44 -0.82
C ARG A 274 -5.67 11.23 -0.84
N ASP A 275 -6.18 10.46 -1.80
CA ASP A 275 -7.61 10.19 -1.91
C ASP A 275 -8.09 9.24 -0.81
N ASP A 276 -7.24 8.30 -0.40
CA ASP A 276 -7.45 7.39 0.74
C ASP A 276 -7.63 8.19 2.04
N GLN A 277 -6.71 9.12 2.32
CA GLN A 277 -6.81 10.00 3.48
C GLN A 277 -8.05 10.90 3.41
N TRP A 278 -8.29 11.54 2.26
CA TRP A 278 -9.47 12.40 2.07
C TRP A 278 -10.78 11.61 2.28
N TYR A 279 -10.84 10.39 1.77
CA TYR A 279 -12.02 9.54 1.91
C TYR A 279 -12.25 9.15 3.37
N GLY A 280 -11.20 8.82 4.13
CA GLY A 280 -11.28 8.52 5.55
C GLY A 280 -11.73 9.70 6.42
N GLU A 281 -11.32 10.92 6.09
CA GLU A 281 -11.66 12.13 6.87
C GLU A 281 -13.10 12.61 6.63
N VAL A 282 -13.52 12.63 5.36
CA VAL A 282 -14.81 13.23 4.96
C VAL A 282 -15.60 12.39 3.95
N GLY A 283 -14.93 11.64 3.06
CA GLY A 283 -15.58 10.93 1.96
C GLY A 283 -16.57 9.85 2.41
N ALA A 284 -16.29 9.14 3.52
CA ALA A 284 -17.20 8.14 4.08
C ALA A 284 -18.56 8.72 4.55
N ARG A 285 -18.68 10.04 4.70
CA ARG A 285 -19.94 10.72 5.07
C ARG A 285 -20.71 11.27 3.85
N LEU A 286 -20.14 11.19 2.66
CA LEU A 286 -20.72 11.73 1.43
C LEU A 286 -21.56 10.67 0.71
N ASP A 287 -22.46 11.12 -0.17
CA ASP A 287 -23.24 10.22 -1.02
C ASP A 287 -22.29 9.39 -1.91
N PRO A 288 -22.44 8.06 -2.02
CA PRO A 288 -21.63 7.23 -2.90
C PRO A 288 -21.64 7.66 -4.38
N ARG A 289 -22.66 8.41 -4.82
CA ARG A 289 -22.79 8.98 -6.17
C ARG A 289 -22.09 10.32 -6.33
N ASP A 290 -21.48 10.85 -5.27
CA ASP A 290 -20.67 12.07 -5.36
C ASP A 290 -19.58 11.88 -6.43
N PRO A 291 -19.38 12.84 -7.37
CA PRO A 291 -18.42 12.69 -8.46
C PRO A 291 -16.97 12.44 -8.01
N ARG A 292 -16.62 12.80 -6.77
CA ARG A 292 -15.31 12.56 -6.18
C ARG A 292 -15.25 11.23 -5.43
N VAL A 293 -16.37 10.71 -4.94
CA VAL A 293 -16.45 9.40 -4.25
C VAL A 293 -16.64 8.25 -5.22
N ALA A 294 -17.53 8.39 -6.20
CA ALA A 294 -17.92 7.32 -7.10
C ALA A 294 -16.72 6.62 -7.78
N PRO A 295 -15.69 7.35 -8.29
CA PRO A 295 -14.51 6.70 -8.87
C PRO A 295 -13.73 5.85 -7.87
N LEU A 296 -13.71 6.23 -6.58
CA LEU A 296 -12.98 5.52 -5.52
C LEU A 296 -13.64 4.20 -5.13
N LEU A 297 -14.93 4.02 -5.42
CA LEU A 297 -15.69 2.80 -5.12
C LEU A 297 -15.86 1.89 -6.34
N THR A 298 -15.15 2.17 -7.44
CA THR A 298 -15.16 1.33 -8.63
C THR A 298 -14.33 0.06 -8.43
N GLN A 299 -14.72 -1.01 -9.14
CA GLN A 299 -13.95 -2.25 -9.16
C GLN A 299 -12.62 -2.12 -9.95
N PRO A 300 -11.61 -2.96 -9.64
CA PRO A 300 -11.58 -3.90 -8.52
C PRO A 300 -11.33 -3.19 -7.19
N THR A 301 -12.15 -3.51 -6.19
CA THR A 301 -11.94 -3.05 -4.81
C THR A 301 -10.77 -3.79 -4.16
N ARG A 302 -10.27 -3.26 -3.04
CA ARG A 302 -9.27 -3.95 -2.21
C ARG A 302 -9.79 -5.31 -1.72
N LEU A 303 -11.07 -5.38 -1.34
CA LEU A 303 -11.70 -6.64 -0.96
C LEU A 303 -11.74 -7.63 -2.13
N ASP A 304 -12.03 -7.19 -3.35
CA ASP A 304 -12.02 -8.06 -4.54
C ASP A 304 -10.62 -8.67 -4.76
N VAL A 305 -9.59 -7.84 -4.67
CA VAL A 305 -8.19 -8.29 -4.80
C VAL A 305 -7.82 -9.27 -3.68
N ALA A 306 -8.22 -8.99 -2.44
CA ALA A 306 -7.96 -9.86 -1.30
C ALA A 306 -8.68 -11.22 -1.44
N LYS A 307 -9.95 -11.23 -1.86
CA LYS A 307 -10.71 -12.47 -2.12
C LYS A 307 -10.06 -13.33 -3.19
N VAL A 308 -9.63 -12.74 -4.30
CA VAL A 308 -8.93 -13.46 -5.38
C VAL A 308 -7.61 -14.06 -4.88
N SER A 309 -6.82 -13.29 -4.13
CA SER A 309 -5.55 -13.78 -3.59
C SER A 309 -5.74 -14.85 -2.52
N LEU A 310 -6.75 -14.72 -1.68
CA LEU A 310 -7.12 -15.71 -0.67
C LEU A 310 -7.62 -17.01 -1.32
N ALA A 311 -8.48 -16.93 -2.35
CA ALA A 311 -8.93 -18.11 -3.08
C ALA A 311 -7.75 -18.88 -3.71
N LYS A 312 -6.82 -18.16 -4.36
CA LYS A 312 -5.59 -18.76 -4.89
C LYS A 312 -4.74 -19.42 -3.80
N MET A 313 -4.66 -18.83 -2.62
CA MET A 313 -3.94 -19.45 -1.49
C MET A 313 -4.64 -20.73 -1.01
N ILE A 314 -5.97 -20.73 -0.90
CA ILE A 314 -6.75 -21.89 -0.48
C ILE A 314 -6.58 -23.05 -1.47
N ASP A 315 -6.62 -22.77 -2.77
CA ASP A 315 -6.45 -23.77 -3.83
C ASP A 315 -5.06 -24.42 -3.81
N ASN A 316 -4.03 -23.67 -3.40
CA ASN A 316 -2.64 -24.12 -3.36
C ASN A 316 -2.18 -24.62 -1.98
N LEU A 317 -3.04 -24.56 -0.96
CA LEU A 317 -2.71 -25.02 0.39
C LEU A 317 -2.56 -26.55 0.39
N LEU A 318 -1.58 -27.08 1.13
CA LEU A 318 -1.35 -28.52 1.18
C LEU A 318 -2.59 -29.27 1.73
N PRO A 319 -2.97 -30.44 1.20
CA PRO A 319 -4.19 -31.13 1.59
C PRO A 319 -4.28 -31.52 3.08
N GLN A 320 -3.14 -31.67 3.75
CA GLN A 320 -3.06 -32.00 5.18
C GLN A 320 -3.18 -30.80 6.14
N ILE A 321 -3.26 -29.57 5.60
CA ILE A 321 -3.38 -28.36 6.42
C ILE A 321 -4.85 -27.93 6.42
N ASP A 322 -5.45 -28.00 7.60
CA ASP A 322 -6.75 -27.39 7.87
C ASP A 322 -6.58 -25.88 8.08
N MET A 323 -7.49 -25.09 7.53
CA MET A 323 -7.47 -23.63 7.63
C MET A 323 -8.61 -23.16 8.54
N ARG A 324 -8.29 -22.40 9.59
CA ARG A 324 -9.31 -21.60 10.30
C ARG A 324 -9.46 -20.25 9.61
N PHE A 325 -10.69 -19.80 9.43
CA PHE A 325 -10.98 -18.53 8.76
C PHE A 325 -11.71 -17.56 9.68
N MET A 326 -11.22 -16.32 9.75
CA MET A 326 -11.82 -15.22 10.48
C MET A 326 -11.95 -13.97 9.59
N ALA A 327 -12.93 -13.11 9.89
CA ALA A 327 -13.06 -11.80 9.26
C ALA A 327 -13.49 -10.73 10.27
N PHE A 328 -13.29 -9.45 9.93
CA PHE A 328 -13.71 -8.35 10.79
C PHE A 328 -15.23 -8.18 10.79
N GLU A 329 -15.80 -7.83 11.94
CA GLU A 329 -17.23 -7.50 12.06
C GLU A 329 -17.42 -6.20 12.86
N GLY A 330 -16.47 -5.27 12.71
CA GLY A 330 -16.40 -4.01 13.44
C GLY A 330 -15.64 -4.08 14.76
N CYS A 331 -15.51 -2.93 15.42
CA CYS A 331 -14.78 -2.85 16.70
C CYS A 331 -15.51 -3.67 17.78
N GLY A 332 -14.75 -4.52 18.51
CA GLY A 332 -15.30 -5.39 19.55
C GLY A 332 -15.90 -6.70 19.04
N ARG A 333 -15.80 -7.00 17.73
CA ARG A 333 -16.34 -8.22 17.12
C ARG A 333 -15.47 -8.73 15.97
N VAL A 334 -15.04 -9.98 16.08
CA VAL A 334 -14.34 -10.71 15.02
C VAL A 334 -15.10 -12.01 14.76
N ALA A 335 -15.54 -12.19 13.52
CA ALA A 335 -16.29 -13.37 13.12
C ALA A 335 -15.31 -14.54 12.89
N ASP A 336 -15.35 -15.55 13.75
CA ASP A 336 -14.65 -16.84 13.53
C ASP A 336 -15.61 -17.80 12.81
N TYR A 337 -15.31 -18.10 11.55
CA TYR A 337 -16.09 -19.03 10.72
C TYR A 337 -15.71 -20.49 10.96
N GLY A 338 -14.72 -20.75 11.82
CA GLY A 338 -14.30 -22.08 12.21
C GLY A 338 -13.20 -22.67 11.32
N LEU A 339 -12.98 -23.97 11.50
CA LEU A 339 -11.93 -24.74 10.84
C LEU A 339 -12.47 -25.44 9.59
N PHE A 340 -11.78 -25.26 8.47
CA PHE A 340 -12.13 -25.80 7.16
C PHE A 340 -11.06 -26.81 6.71
N PRO A 341 -11.37 -28.11 6.72
CA PRO A 341 -10.52 -29.12 6.11
C PRO A 341 -10.62 -29.07 4.58
N THR A 342 -9.70 -29.76 3.90
CA THR A 342 -9.61 -29.79 2.43
C THR A 342 -10.94 -30.01 1.69
N PRO A 343 -11.82 -30.97 2.09
CA PRO A 343 -13.10 -31.17 1.41
C PRO A 343 -14.06 -29.98 1.45
N GLN A 344 -13.89 -29.06 2.40
CA GLN A 344 -14.76 -27.90 2.59
C GLN A 344 -14.22 -26.62 1.96
N ARG A 345 -13.05 -26.67 1.30
CA ARG A 345 -12.40 -25.48 0.73
C ARG A 345 -13.23 -24.79 -0.35
N SER A 346 -13.96 -25.54 -1.18
CA SER A 346 -14.85 -24.97 -2.19
C SER A 346 -16.03 -24.21 -1.57
N GLN A 347 -16.58 -24.73 -0.46
CA GLN A 347 -17.62 -24.04 0.32
C GLN A 347 -17.05 -22.79 1.00
N LEU A 348 -15.84 -22.87 1.56
CA LEU A 348 -15.14 -21.73 2.14
C LEU A 348 -14.96 -20.60 1.11
N ILE A 349 -14.46 -20.91 -0.09
CA ILE A 349 -14.27 -19.93 -1.18
C ILE A 349 -15.60 -19.27 -1.56
N LYS A 350 -16.70 -20.04 -1.65
CA LYS A 350 -18.03 -19.48 -1.90
C LYS A 350 -18.47 -18.52 -0.78
N GLY A 351 -18.23 -18.89 0.47
CA GLY A 351 -18.49 -18.03 1.63
C GLY A 351 -17.68 -16.73 1.58
N ILE A 352 -16.37 -16.83 1.33
CA ILE A 352 -15.46 -15.69 1.18
C ILE A 352 -15.94 -14.74 0.08
N ASN A 353 -16.37 -15.27 -1.07
CA ASN A 353 -16.86 -14.45 -2.17
C ASN A 353 -18.12 -13.64 -1.79
N GLY A 354 -18.94 -14.15 -0.87
CA GLY A 354 -20.13 -13.48 -0.35
C GLY A 354 -19.87 -12.41 0.73
N LEU A 355 -18.65 -12.30 1.25
CA LEU A 355 -18.32 -11.32 2.29
C LEU A 355 -18.45 -9.89 1.76
N ARG A 356 -18.82 -8.97 2.64
CA ARG A 356 -18.89 -7.54 2.35
C ARG A 356 -17.92 -6.80 3.27
N ALA A 357 -17.43 -5.67 2.76
CA ALA A 357 -16.59 -4.78 3.53
C ALA A 357 -17.50 -3.77 4.23
N ASP A 358 -17.60 -3.89 5.55
CA ASP A 358 -18.43 -3.07 6.42
C ASP A 358 -17.67 -2.85 7.74
N TYR A 359 -17.98 -1.77 8.48
CA TYR A 359 -17.46 -1.51 9.83
C TYR A 359 -15.96 -1.11 9.95
N GLY A 360 -15.46 -1.08 11.18
CA GLY A 360 -14.09 -0.70 11.56
C GLY A 360 -13.07 -1.84 11.46
N THR A 361 -11.84 -1.54 11.87
CA THR A 361 -10.63 -2.36 11.66
C THR A 361 -10.08 -2.83 13.02
N PRO A 362 -10.64 -3.89 13.64
CA PRO A 362 -10.21 -4.44 14.94
C PRO A 362 -8.94 -5.29 14.80
N LEU A 363 -7.84 -4.68 14.38
CA LEU A 363 -6.61 -5.39 14.01
C LEU A 363 -5.96 -6.08 15.21
N ALA A 364 -5.84 -5.39 16.35
CA ALA A 364 -5.22 -5.94 17.54
C ALA A 364 -6.06 -7.07 18.16
N GLU A 365 -7.38 -6.87 18.21
CA GLU A 365 -8.34 -7.85 18.74
C GLU A 365 -8.39 -9.11 17.88
N SER A 366 -8.47 -8.96 16.55
CA SER A 366 -8.46 -10.10 15.63
C SER A 366 -7.16 -10.88 15.67
N LEU A 367 -6.02 -10.20 15.81
CA LEU A 367 -4.73 -10.86 16.02
C LEU A 367 -4.72 -11.67 17.33
N ALA A 368 -5.17 -11.08 18.43
CA ALA A 368 -5.23 -11.75 19.72
C ALA A 368 -6.17 -12.96 19.69
N GLN A 369 -7.35 -12.82 19.08
CA GLN A 369 -8.30 -13.91 18.91
C GLN A 369 -7.72 -15.03 18.06
N ALA A 370 -7.14 -14.72 16.89
CA ALA A 370 -6.50 -15.72 16.03
C ALA A 370 -5.40 -16.48 16.78
N ALA A 371 -4.54 -15.77 17.50
CA ALA A 371 -3.46 -16.35 18.30
C ALA A 371 -3.97 -17.27 19.43
N SER A 372 -5.11 -16.95 20.04
CA SER A 372 -5.72 -17.80 21.08
C SER A 372 -6.26 -19.14 20.55
N THR A 373 -6.47 -19.26 19.22
CA THR A 373 -7.00 -20.48 18.61
C THR A 373 -5.94 -21.51 18.21
N VAL A 374 -4.66 -21.16 18.39
CA VAL A 374 -3.52 -22.01 18.05
C VAL A 374 -2.61 -22.20 19.27
N ASP A 375 -1.82 -23.28 19.26
CA ASP A 375 -0.83 -23.53 20.30
C ASP A 375 0.31 -22.52 20.17
N GLY A 376 1.07 -22.57 19.08
CA GLY A 376 2.19 -21.65 18.85
C GLY A 376 3.34 -21.76 19.86
N ARG A 377 3.27 -22.66 20.85
CA ARG A 377 4.34 -22.95 21.81
C ARG A 377 5.08 -24.23 21.43
N ASN A 378 4.35 -25.33 21.31
CA ASN A 378 4.92 -26.65 21.03
C ASN A 378 4.76 -27.05 19.57
N ARG A 379 3.65 -26.63 18.94
CA ARG A 379 3.34 -26.84 17.53
C ARG A 379 3.53 -25.56 16.71
N ASP A 380 4.11 -25.70 15.52
CA ASP A 380 4.23 -24.58 14.58
C ASP A 380 2.85 -24.07 14.19
N ALA A 381 2.71 -22.75 14.17
CA ALA A 381 1.46 -22.08 13.85
C ALA A 381 1.72 -20.87 12.97
N TYR A 382 0.82 -20.62 12.03
CA TYR A 382 0.92 -19.51 11.10
C TYR A 382 -0.42 -18.78 11.06
N ILE A 383 -0.37 -17.47 11.30
CA ILE A 383 -1.48 -16.56 11.03
C ILE A 383 -1.16 -15.81 9.75
N VAL A 384 -2.13 -15.63 8.86
CA VAL A 384 -2.02 -14.76 7.69
C VAL A 384 -3.13 -13.72 7.77
N MET A 385 -2.77 -12.44 7.82
CA MET A 385 -3.72 -11.34 7.87
C MET A 385 -3.71 -10.58 6.55
N PHE A 386 -4.85 -10.52 5.86
CA PHE A 386 -5.05 -9.69 4.66
C PHE A 386 -5.60 -8.35 5.13
N ILE A 387 -4.80 -7.29 5.08
CA ILE A 387 -5.16 -5.98 5.67
C ILE A 387 -4.81 -4.81 4.76
N ASP A 388 -5.55 -3.72 4.84
CA ASP A 388 -5.28 -2.50 4.05
C ASP A 388 -4.87 -1.26 4.86
N GLY A 389 -4.96 -1.32 6.19
CA GLY A 389 -4.74 -0.17 7.06
C GLY A 389 -4.31 -0.50 8.49
N GLN A 390 -4.34 0.54 9.33
CA GLN A 390 -4.09 0.46 10.77
C GLN A 390 -5.34 0.08 11.55
N ASP A 391 -5.14 -0.34 12.79
CA ASP A 391 -6.21 -0.42 13.80
C ASP A 391 -6.87 0.96 13.99
N ASN A 392 -8.20 1.02 13.91
CA ASN A 392 -9.00 2.21 14.25
C ASN A 392 -9.97 1.96 15.40
N CYS A 393 -9.76 0.87 16.15
CA CYS A 393 -10.53 0.45 17.30
C CYS A 393 -9.79 0.69 18.62
N GLN A 394 -8.83 1.63 18.61
CA GLN A 394 -8.09 2.15 19.78
C GLN A 394 -7.18 1.11 20.47
N GLN A 395 -6.67 0.12 19.73
CA GLN A 395 -5.73 -0.86 20.26
C GLN A 395 -4.40 -0.86 19.49
N ASP A 396 -3.33 -1.33 20.14
CA ASP A 396 -1.99 -1.44 19.53
C ASP A 396 -1.70 -2.89 19.12
N ALA A 397 -1.88 -3.19 17.83
CA ALA A 397 -1.57 -4.50 17.26
C ALA A 397 -0.06 -4.85 17.36
N CYS A 398 0.83 -3.86 17.39
CA CYS A 398 2.26 -4.08 17.63
C CYS A 398 2.52 -4.52 19.08
N ALA A 399 1.80 -3.95 20.05
CA ALA A 399 1.90 -4.41 21.44
C ALA A 399 1.38 -5.84 21.62
N VAL A 400 0.24 -6.16 20.99
CA VAL A 400 -0.31 -7.52 20.99
C VAL A 400 0.67 -8.52 20.37
N SER A 401 1.25 -8.20 19.20
CA SER A 401 2.22 -9.09 18.54
C SER A 401 3.50 -9.31 19.33
N ARG A 402 4.02 -8.31 20.08
CA ARG A 402 5.16 -8.50 21.00
C ARG A 402 4.82 -9.50 22.10
N ARG A 403 3.62 -9.41 22.68
CA ARG A 403 3.13 -10.36 23.69
C ARG A 403 3.03 -11.77 23.10
N ILE A 404 2.44 -11.90 21.92
CA ILE A 404 2.32 -13.19 21.21
C ILE A 404 3.69 -13.80 20.95
N ALA A 405 4.67 -13.02 20.51
CA ALA A 405 6.03 -13.53 20.26
C ALA A 405 6.71 -14.09 21.53
N GLN A 406 6.40 -13.53 22.70
CA GLN A 406 6.88 -14.03 23.99
C GLN A 406 6.12 -15.28 24.45
N ASP A 407 4.80 -15.26 24.32
CA ASP A 407 3.90 -16.30 24.84
C ASP A 407 3.80 -17.52 23.90
N GLN A 408 4.06 -17.36 22.59
CA GLN A 408 3.90 -18.35 21.53
C GLN A 408 5.07 -18.24 20.50
N PRO A 409 6.30 -18.66 20.85
CA PRO A 409 7.51 -18.42 20.04
C PRO A 409 7.51 -19.10 18.65
N LYS A 410 6.73 -20.18 18.48
CA LYS A 410 6.56 -20.89 17.21
C LYS A 410 5.42 -20.34 16.35
N LEU A 411 4.62 -19.40 16.86
CA LEU A 411 3.60 -18.73 16.06
C LEU A 411 4.23 -17.62 15.22
N LYS A 412 4.07 -17.70 13.89
CA LYS A 412 4.48 -16.68 12.92
C LYS A 412 3.27 -15.96 12.35
N VAL A 413 3.22 -14.64 12.48
CA VAL A 413 2.18 -13.80 11.90
C VAL A 413 2.68 -13.25 10.58
N ASN A 414 1.96 -13.51 9.50
CA ASN A 414 2.26 -13.04 8.17
C ASN A 414 1.23 -12.01 7.76
N VAL A 415 1.65 -10.98 7.05
CA VAL A 415 0.79 -9.87 6.64
C VAL A 415 0.76 -9.79 5.12
N VAL A 416 -0.43 -9.80 4.53
CA VAL A 416 -0.64 -9.50 3.12
C VAL A 416 -1.18 -8.09 3.04
N ASN A 417 -0.35 -7.16 2.58
CA ASN A 417 -0.72 -5.76 2.47
C ASN A 417 -1.53 -5.52 1.19
N ILE A 418 -2.78 -5.09 1.35
CA ILE A 418 -3.70 -4.75 0.26
C ILE A 418 -3.66 -3.26 -0.07
N GLY A 419 -3.26 -2.44 0.89
CA GLY A 419 -3.10 -1.00 0.76
C GLY A 419 -1.68 -0.57 0.41
N LYS A 420 -1.46 0.75 0.45
CA LYS A 420 -0.12 1.38 0.27
C LYS A 420 0.51 1.79 1.61
N ASN A 421 -0.12 1.46 2.73
CA ASN A 421 0.28 1.89 4.06
C ASN A 421 1.11 0.80 4.74
N ALA A 422 2.32 1.13 5.22
CA ALA A 422 3.28 0.19 5.81
C ALA A 422 3.08 -0.03 7.33
N LEU A 423 1.94 0.40 7.88
CA LEU A 423 1.83 0.74 9.29
C LEU A 423 1.60 -0.47 10.22
N SER A 424 1.33 -1.64 9.66
CA SER A 424 0.99 -2.87 10.39
C SER A 424 2.09 -3.96 10.29
N ASN A 425 3.28 -3.58 9.81
CA ASN A 425 4.41 -4.46 9.56
C ASN A 425 5.01 -5.10 10.82
N CYS A 426 4.90 -4.40 11.95
CA CYS A 426 5.41 -4.84 13.24
C CYS A 426 4.89 -6.23 13.67
N MET A 427 3.68 -6.62 13.27
CA MET A 427 3.10 -7.92 13.65
C MET A 427 3.92 -9.07 13.08
N ALA A 428 4.34 -8.93 11.81
CA ALA A 428 5.23 -9.87 11.16
C ALA A 428 6.64 -9.81 11.76
N GLU A 429 7.19 -8.62 11.93
CA GLU A 429 8.55 -8.43 12.46
C GLU A 429 8.71 -9.01 13.88
N ASN A 430 7.78 -8.72 14.79
CA ASN A 430 7.83 -9.15 16.19
C ASN A 430 7.73 -10.67 16.32
N THR A 431 6.92 -11.31 15.48
CA THR A 431 6.72 -12.77 15.54
C THR A 431 7.70 -13.54 14.66
N GLY A 432 8.47 -12.85 13.81
CA GLY A 432 9.39 -13.45 12.83
C GLY A 432 8.69 -14.01 11.59
N GLY A 433 7.50 -13.51 11.27
CA GLY A 433 6.81 -13.77 10.01
C GLY A 433 7.23 -12.80 8.90
N ARG A 434 6.45 -12.74 7.82
CA ARG A 434 6.79 -11.97 6.60
C ARG A 434 5.65 -11.08 6.15
N ILE A 435 5.99 -10.08 5.34
CA ILE A 435 5.05 -9.16 4.70
C ILE A 435 5.05 -9.43 3.20
N TYR A 436 3.88 -9.55 2.61
CA TYR A 436 3.66 -9.85 1.21
C TYR A 436 2.84 -8.73 0.58
N ALA A 437 3.06 -8.45 -0.71
CA ALA A 437 2.11 -7.63 -1.45
C ALA A 437 0.89 -8.48 -1.85
N SER A 438 -0.25 -7.82 -2.05
CA SER A 438 -1.54 -8.45 -2.38
C SER A 438 -1.50 -9.39 -3.58
N ARG A 439 -0.58 -9.15 -4.51
CA ARG A 439 -0.41 -9.94 -5.76
C ARG A 439 0.50 -11.16 -5.60
N ASP A 440 1.19 -11.29 -4.48
CA ASP A 440 2.26 -12.28 -4.27
C ASP A 440 1.76 -13.51 -3.50
N ALA A 441 0.50 -13.93 -3.71
CA ALA A 441 -0.07 -15.13 -3.10
C ALA A 441 0.71 -16.43 -3.39
N ILE A 442 1.56 -16.42 -4.43
CA ILE A 442 2.46 -17.52 -4.79
C ILE A 442 3.60 -17.67 -3.76
N GLU A 443 4.13 -16.58 -3.22
CA GLU A 443 5.24 -16.64 -2.26
C GLU A 443 4.80 -17.26 -0.92
N LEU A 444 3.55 -17.04 -0.53
CA LEU A 444 2.97 -17.62 0.67
C LEU A 444 2.80 -19.15 0.56
N LYS A 445 2.48 -19.65 -0.65
CA LYS A 445 2.48 -21.09 -0.94
C LYS A 445 3.87 -21.68 -0.75
N ASP A 446 4.91 -21.06 -1.30
CA ASP A 446 6.26 -21.58 -1.20
C ASP A 446 6.75 -21.64 0.25
N MET A 447 6.39 -20.64 1.07
CA MET A 447 6.63 -20.67 2.52
C MET A 447 5.92 -21.83 3.22
N LEU A 448 4.61 -22.00 3.00
CA LEU A 448 3.83 -23.07 3.64
C LEU A 448 4.28 -24.46 3.16
N GLN A 449 4.70 -24.57 1.91
CA GLN A 449 5.31 -25.77 1.37
C GLN A 449 6.67 -26.05 2.02
N GLU A 450 7.54 -25.06 2.21
CA GLU A 450 8.83 -25.28 2.87
C GLU A 450 8.64 -25.67 4.34
N ALA A 451 7.80 -24.94 5.07
CA ALA A 451 7.47 -25.24 6.47
C ALA A 451 6.90 -26.67 6.62
N SER A 452 6.07 -27.09 5.66
CA SER A 452 5.52 -28.44 5.66
C SER A 452 6.52 -29.50 5.18
N LYS A 453 7.45 -29.16 4.27
CA LYS A 453 8.51 -30.06 3.81
C LYS A 453 9.56 -30.29 4.89
N GLU A 454 9.90 -29.29 5.70
CA GLU A 454 10.79 -29.47 6.85
C GLU A 454 10.20 -30.46 7.87
N VAL A 455 8.88 -30.42 8.05
CA VAL A 455 8.11 -31.32 8.89
C VAL A 455 8.00 -32.71 8.23
N LEU A 456 7.78 -32.79 6.91
CA LEU A 456 7.62 -34.05 6.15
C LEU A 456 8.93 -34.73 5.71
N LYS A 457 10.10 -34.11 5.93
CA LYS A 457 11.42 -34.74 5.72
C LYS A 457 11.67 -35.82 6.79
N THR A 458 10.86 -36.87 6.74
CA THR A 458 11.33 -38.21 7.11
C THR A 458 12.29 -38.64 6.00
N PRO A 459 13.59 -38.83 6.24
CA PRO A 459 14.39 -39.57 5.29
C PRO A 459 13.84 -40.99 5.29
N GLY A 460 13.09 -41.35 4.25
CA GLY A 460 12.93 -42.76 3.90
C GLY A 460 14.32 -43.30 3.67
N CYS A 461 14.83 -44.14 4.58
CA CYS A 461 16.04 -44.90 4.32
C CYS A 461 15.75 -45.80 3.08
N PRO A 462 16.73 -45.95 2.17
CA PRO A 462 16.55 -46.54 0.84
C PRO A 462 16.08 -47.99 0.81
#